data_AF-A0A374UYZ8-F1
#
_entry.id   AF-A0A374UYZ8-F1
#
_cell.length_a   1.000
_cell.length_b   1.000
_cell.length_c   1.000
_cell.angle_alpha   90.00
_cell.angle_beta   90.00
_cell.angle_gamma   90.00
#
_symmetry.space_group_name_H-M   'P 1'
#
loop_
_entity.id
_entity.type
_entity.pdbx_description
1 polymer ?
#
loop_
_entity_poly.entity_id
_entity_poly.type
_entity_poly.pdbx_seq_one_letter_code
_entity_poly.pdbx_strand_id
1 'polypeptide(L)'
;MSAEKFSFTIPNSQLRKKAVSLGISEEVYSKLLHKQQVYCLKSKSFQRLSRREVDNAVREIFHPTKMEEKQDEFYCKELLEKGVDFEELQEGLSSISLFRDFLSSEGCVSTR
;
A
#
# COMPACT_ATOMS: atom_id res chain seq x y z
N MET A 1 -24.38 -10.72 -15.36
CA MET A 1 -23.23 -9.97 -15.90
C MET A 1 -22.09 -10.19 -14.94
N SER A 2 -21.07 -10.93 -15.36
CA SER A 2 -19.92 -11.27 -14.52
C SER A 2 -19.07 -10.00 -14.37
N ALA A 3 -19.04 -9.40 -13.17
CA ALA A 3 -18.11 -8.32 -12.90
C ALA A 3 -16.69 -8.87 -13.10
N GLU A 4 -16.01 -8.45 -14.17
CA GLU A 4 -14.57 -8.62 -14.28
C GLU A 4 -13.97 -7.96 -13.05
N LYS A 5 -13.50 -8.78 -12.11
CA LYS A 5 -12.70 -8.30 -10.99
C LYS A 5 -11.36 -7.86 -11.56
N PHE A 6 -11.28 -6.62 -11.98
CA PHE A 6 -10.01 -5.96 -12.23
C PHE A 6 -9.24 -5.92 -10.91
N SER A 7 -8.26 -6.82 -10.75
CA SER A 7 -7.25 -6.67 -9.71
C SER A 7 -6.20 -5.69 -10.24
N PHE A 8 -6.41 -4.40 -10.01
CA PHE A 8 -5.34 -3.43 -10.21
C PHE A 8 -4.49 -3.36 -8.94
N THR A 9 -3.18 -3.31 -9.11
CA THR A 9 -2.24 -3.10 -8.01
C THR A 9 -2.30 -1.62 -7.63
N ILE A 10 -2.26 -1.32 -6.34
CA ILE A 10 -2.26 0.08 -5.88
C ILE A 10 -0.90 0.70 -6.26
N PRO A 11 -0.85 1.87 -6.92
CA PRO A 11 0.40 2.55 -7.20
C PRO A 11 1.17 2.86 -5.91
N ASN A 12 2.50 2.77 -5.97
CA ASN A 12 3.37 2.99 -4.82
C ASN A 12 3.26 4.43 -4.29
N SER A 13 3.07 5.41 -5.18
CA SER A 13 2.82 6.80 -4.77
C SER A 13 1.53 6.95 -3.94
N GLN A 14 0.48 6.19 -4.26
CA GLN A 14 -0.78 6.22 -3.52
C GLN A 14 -0.64 5.55 -2.15
N LEU A 15 0.10 4.44 -2.06
CA LEU A 15 0.46 3.82 -0.78
C LEU A 15 1.28 4.77 0.10
N ARG A 16 2.30 5.41 -0.48
CA ARG A 16 3.13 6.41 0.22
C ARG A 16 2.29 7.58 0.70
N LYS A 17 1.44 8.14 -0.16
CA LYS A 17 0.53 9.25 0.17
C LYS A 17 -0.36 8.90 1.36
N LYS A 18 -0.91 7.68 1.38
CA LYS A 18 -1.72 7.21 2.51
C LYS A 18 -0.91 7.08 3.79
N ALA A 19 0.25 6.43 3.72
CA ALA A 19 1.14 6.28 4.88
C ALA A 19 1.48 7.65 5.49
N VAL A 20 1.88 8.61 4.66
CA VAL A 20 2.19 9.98 5.09
C VAL A 20 0.96 10.68 5.68
N SER A 21 -0.22 10.55 5.07
CA SER A 21 -1.46 11.16 5.59
C SER A 21 -1.86 10.64 6.97
N LEU A 22 -1.46 9.41 7.30
CA LEU A 22 -1.70 8.76 8.58
C LEU A 22 -0.53 8.94 9.56
N GLY A 23 0.53 9.69 9.22
CA GLY A 23 1.70 9.83 10.11
C GLY A 23 2.53 8.55 10.26
N ILE A 24 2.36 7.58 9.36
CA ILE A 24 3.10 6.31 9.39
C ILE A 24 4.51 6.53 8.86
N SER A 25 5.52 6.39 9.72
CA SER A 25 6.92 6.40 9.31
C SER A 25 7.29 5.14 8.53
N GLU A 26 8.36 5.22 7.75
CA GLU A 26 8.89 4.08 6.99
C GLU A 26 9.18 2.86 7.89
N GLU A 27 9.75 3.09 9.09
CA GLU A 27 10.04 2.02 10.04
C GLU A 27 8.77 1.34 10.54
N VAL A 28 7.72 2.12 10.85
CA VAL A 28 6.42 1.58 11.29
C VAL A 28 5.75 0.85 10.14
N TYR A 29 5.78 1.41 8.92
CA TYR A 29 5.24 0.78 7.73
C TYR A 29 5.90 -0.58 7.47
N SER A 30 7.23 -0.65 7.55
CA SER A 30 8.00 -1.90 7.39
C SER A 30 7.59 -2.94 8.45
N LYS A 31 7.49 -2.55 9.73
CA LYS A 31 7.04 -3.44 10.81
C LYS A 31 5.62 -3.95 10.59
N LEU A 32 4.71 -3.11 10.11
CA LEU A 32 3.33 -3.49 9.81
C LEU A 32 3.27 -4.45 8.62
N LEU A 33 3.97 -4.13 7.53
CA LEU A 33 4.02 -4.97 6.33
C LEU A 33 4.60 -6.35 6.64
N HIS A 34 5.60 -6.44 7.51
CA HIS A 34 6.17 -7.70 7.98
C HIS A 34 5.18 -8.63 8.69
N LYS A 35 4.14 -8.07 9.31
CA LYS A 35 3.09 -8.83 10.01
C LYS A 35 2.00 -9.30 9.06
N GLN A 36 1.92 -8.73 7.86
CA GLN A 36 0.88 -9.05 6.89
C GLN A 36 1.13 -10.41 6.22
N GLN A 37 0.03 -11.06 5.88
CA GLN A 37 0.03 -12.17 4.94
C GLN A 37 -0.49 -11.65 3.60
N VAL A 38 0.25 -11.93 2.54
CA VAL A 38 -0.16 -11.63 1.17
C VAL A 38 -0.61 -12.92 0.49
N TYR A 39 -1.65 -12.82 -0.31
CA TYR A 39 -2.12 -13.96 -1.09
C TYR A 39 -1.19 -14.19 -2.28
N CYS A 40 -0.48 -15.31 -2.27
CA CYS A 40 0.39 -15.71 -3.36
C CYS A 40 -0.42 -16.48 -4.41
N LEU A 41 -0.55 -15.92 -5.61
CA LEU A 41 -1.29 -16.53 -6.72
C LEU A 41 -0.69 -17.87 -7.17
N LYS A 42 0.65 -18.00 -7.13
CA LYS A 42 1.36 -19.22 -7.55
C LYS A 42 1.06 -20.40 -6.64
N SER A 43 1.10 -20.18 -5.33
CA SER A 43 0.84 -21.23 -4.33
C SER A 43 -0.62 -21.29 -3.89
N LYS A 44 -1.47 -20.36 -4.37
CA LYS A 44 -2.87 -20.19 -3.95
C LYS A 44 -3.03 -20.17 -2.42
N SER A 45 -2.08 -19.54 -1.73
CA SER A 45 -2.02 -19.52 -0.27
C SER A 45 -1.60 -18.17 0.26
N PHE A 46 -2.02 -17.86 1.48
CA PHE A 46 -1.53 -16.70 2.22
C PHE A 46 -0.14 -16.99 2.76
N GLN A 47 0.83 -16.14 2.40
CA GLN A 47 2.22 -16.27 2.82
C GLN A 47 2.69 -14.94 3.40
N ARG A 48 3.54 -15.01 4.42
CA ARG A 48 4.25 -13.83 4.89
C ARG A 48 5.35 -13.48 3.89
N LEU A 49 5.53 -12.20 3.65
CA LEU A 49 6.68 -11.71 2.90
C LEU A 49 7.96 -12.02 3.69
N SER A 50 8.98 -12.47 2.98
CA SER A 50 10.34 -12.53 3.52
C SER A 50 10.84 -11.12 3.83
N ARG A 51 11.85 -11.02 4.69
CA ARG A 51 12.45 -9.72 5.03
C ARG A 51 12.95 -8.94 3.82
N ARG A 52 13.58 -9.64 2.88
CA ARG A 52 14.05 -9.03 1.63
C ARG A 52 12.91 -8.48 0.78
N GLU A 53 11.77 -9.18 0.72
CA GLU A 53 10.60 -8.70 -0.02
C GLU A 53 9.97 -7.47 0.64
N VAL A 54 9.89 -7.46 1.98
CA VAL A 54 9.42 -6.28 2.73
C VAL A 54 10.36 -5.10 2.53
N ASP A 55 11.67 -5.29 2.70
CA ASP A 55 12.68 -4.24 2.55
C ASP A 55 12.65 -3.65 1.13
N ASN A 56 12.52 -4.50 0.11
CA ASN A 56 12.37 -4.05 -1.27
C ASN A 56 11.09 -3.22 -1.42
N ALA A 57 9.93 -3.74 -1.01
CA ALA A 57 8.64 -3.04 -1.13
C ALA A 57 8.64 -1.68 -0.43
N VAL A 58 9.17 -1.62 0.81
CA VAL A 58 9.30 -0.38 1.57
C VAL A 58 10.20 0.60 0.84
N ARG A 59 11.33 0.14 0.30
CA ARG A 59 12.23 0.99 -0.50
C ARG A 59 11.53 1.53 -1.75
N GLU A 60 10.75 0.73 -2.48
CA GLU A 60 10.07 1.25 -3.69
C GLU A 60 9.01 2.30 -3.35
N ILE A 61 8.39 2.20 -2.19
CA ILE A 61 7.35 3.12 -1.73
C ILE A 61 7.96 4.42 -1.20
N PHE A 62 8.98 4.34 -0.33
CA PHE A 62 9.51 5.52 0.36
C PHE A 62 10.72 6.15 -0.34
N HIS A 63 11.50 5.35 -1.07
CA HIS A 63 12.72 5.76 -1.78
C HIS A 63 12.74 5.23 -3.23
N PRO A 64 11.72 5.57 -4.04
CA PRO A 64 11.71 5.17 -5.44
C PRO A 64 12.88 5.81 -6.19
N THR A 65 13.40 5.09 -7.17
CA THR A 65 14.32 5.65 -8.16
C THR A 65 13.54 6.53 -9.13
N LYS A 66 14.24 7.44 -9.82
CA LYS A 66 13.62 8.29 -10.87
C LYS A 66 12.92 7.49 -11.97
N MET A 67 13.38 6.26 -12.25
CA MET A 67 12.74 5.39 -13.24
C MET A 67 11.41 4.85 -12.71
N GLU A 68 11.39 4.42 -11.45
CA GLU A 68 10.19 3.91 -10.79
C GLU A 68 9.15 5.02 -10.57
N GLU A 69 9.58 6.23 -10.22
CA GLU A 69 8.69 7.40 -10.13
C GLU A 69 7.98 7.64 -11.46
N LYS A 70 8.72 7.64 -12.58
CA LYS A 70 8.14 7.82 -13.91
C LYS A 70 7.19 6.69 -14.30
N GLN A 71 7.51 5.45 -13.93
CA GLN A 71 6.66 4.30 -14.19
C GLN A 71 5.37 4.36 -13.38
N ASP A 72 5.46 4.76 -12.11
CA ASP A 72 4.31 4.94 -11.22
C ASP A 72 3.42 6.11 -11.68
N GLU A 73 4.00 7.22 -12.14
CA GLU A 73 3.26 8.33 -12.76
C GLU A 73 2.50 7.89 -14.01
N PHE A 74 3.14 7.12 -14.89
CA PHE A 74 2.48 6.56 -16.06
C PHE A 74 1.32 5.65 -15.66
N TYR A 75 1.55 4.76 -14.69
CA TYR A 75 0.50 3.87 -14.20
C TYR A 75 -0.66 4.63 -13.55
N CYS A 76 -0.38 5.69 -12.79
CA CYS A 76 -1.42 6.55 -12.24
C CYS A 76 -2.27 7.20 -13.35
N LYS A 77 -1.65 7.66 -14.44
CA LYS A 77 -2.38 8.21 -15.60
C LYS A 77 -3.28 7.15 -16.25
N GLU A 78 -2.79 5.93 -16.46
CA GLU A 78 -3.61 4.85 -17.00
C GLU A 78 -4.81 4.52 -16.12
N LEU A 79 -4.66 4.58 -14.79
CA LEU A 79 -5.77 4.36 -13.86
C LEU A 79 -6.80 5.49 -13.92
N LEU A 80 -6.36 6.74 -14.01
CA LEU A 80 -7.25 7.89 -14.20
C LEU A 80 -8.03 7.80 -15.52
N GLU A 81 -7.36 7.42 -16.61
CA GLU A 81 -8.01 7.20 -17.92
C GLU A 81 -9.05 6.07 -17.87
N LYS A 82 -8.87 5.09 -16.98
CA LYS A 82 -9.83 4.01 -16.71
C LYS A 82 -10.94 4.41 -15.73
N GLY A 83 -10.96 5.66 -15.26
CA GLY A 83 -11.98 6.19 -14.36
C GLY A 83 -11.79 5.82 -12.89
N VAL A 84 -10.57 5.45 -12.46
CA VAL A 84 -10.28 5.24 -11.04
C VAL A 84 -10.31 6.59 -10.31
N ASP A 85 -11.14 6.69 -9.28
CA ASP A 85 -11.16 7.82 -8.36
C ASP A 85 -10.08 7.64 -7.28
N PHE A 86 -9.09 8.53 -7.25
CA PHE A 86 -8.04 8.47 -6.25
C PHE A 86 -8.48 8.95 -4.86
N GLU A 87 -9.54 9.73 -4.72
CA GLU A 87 -10.10 10.07 -3.42
C GLU A 87 -10.77 8.83 -2.82
N GLU A 88 -11.64 8.16 -3.57
CA GLU A 88 -12.27 6.90 -3.16
C GLU A 88 -11.21 5.81 -2.88
N LEU A 89 -10.16 5.72 -3.72
CA LEU A 89 -9.04 4.83 -3.46
C LEU A 89 -8.39 5.14 -2.11
N GLN A 90 -8.08 6.41 -1.83
CA GLN A 90 -7.43 6.82 -0.57
C GLN A 90 -8.30 6.55 0.67
N GLU A 91 -9.63 6.67 0.53
CA GLU A 91 -10.57 6.25 1.57
C GLU A 91 -10.50 4.73 1.77
N GLY A 92 -10.59 3.97 0.68
CA GLY A 92 -10.54 2.51 0.67
C GLY A 92 -9.24 1.93 1.23
N LEU A 93 -8.09 2.61 1.04
CA LEU A 93 -6.81 2.18 1.64
C LEU A 93 -6.90 2.07 3.16
N SER A 94 -7.76 2.85 3.83
CA SER A 94 -7.95 2.75 5.29
C SER A 94 -8.51 1.40 5.74
N SER A 95 -9.14 0.64 4.84
CA SER A 95 -9.68 -0.69 5.11
C SER A 95 -8.64 -1.81 4.99
N ILE A 96 -7.48 -1.52 4.37
CA ILE A 96 -6.38 -2.48 4.28
C ILE A 96 -5.80 -2.69 5.68
N SER A 97 -5.58 -3.95 6.05
CA SER A 97 -5.07 -4.34 7.37
C SER A 97 -3.85 -3.53 7.80
N LEU A 98 -2.90 -3.30 6.90
CA LEU A 98 -1.71 -2.47 7.19
C LEU A 98 -2.08 -1.08 7.75
N PHE A 99 -2.98 -0.36 7.09
CA PHE A 99 -3.38 1.00 7.50
C PHE A 99 -4.41 0.97 8.64
N ARG A 100 -5.32 0.00 8.64
CA ARG A 100 -6.31 -0.20 9.69
C ARG A 100 -5.66 -0.53 11.04
N ASP A 101 -4.65 -1.40 11.03
CA ASP A 101 -3.95 -1.81 12.25
C ASP A 101 -3.19 -0.61 12.85
N PHE A 102 -2.68 0.30 12.01
CA PHE A 102 -2.10 1.56 12.48
C PHE A 102 -3.15 2.45 13.17
N LEU A 103 -4.29 2.71 12.51
CA LEU A 103 -5.40 3.48 13.09
C LEU A 103 -5.93 2.87 14.38
N SER A 104 -5.89 1.53 14.51
CA SER A 104 -6.30 0.82 15.72
C SER A 104 -5.24 0.87 16.83
N SER A 105 -3.97 1.04 16.47
CA SER A 105 -2.85 1.15 17.43
C SER A 105 -2.71 2.54 18.03
N GLU A 106 -3.24 3.59 17.39
CA GLU A 106 -3.31 4.95 17.94
C GLU A 106 -4.43 5.14 18.99
N GLY A 107 -4.99 4.06 19.54
CA GLY A 107 -5.77 4.09 20.78
C GLY A 107 -4.97 4.45 22.05
N CYS A 108 -3.70 4.89 21.92
CA CYS A 108 -2.89 5.40 23.02
C CYS A 108 -1.97 6.52 22.58
N VAL A 109 -2.54 7.66 22.18
CA VAL A 109 -1.82 8.94 22.26
C VAL A 109 -2.06 9.49 23.67
N SER A 110 -1.18 9.13 24.62
CA SER A 110 -1.07 9.89 25.86
C SER A 110 -0.47 11.24 25.52
N THR A 111 -1.31 12.25 25.35
CA THR A 111 -0.89 13.63 25.48
C THR A 111 -0.32 13.83 26.89
N ARG A 112 0.96 14.19 26.97
CA ARG A 112 1.56 14.85 28.12
C ARG A 112 2.29 16.07 27.63
#